data_AF-A0A4Q4D0U0-F1
#
_entry.id   AF-A0A4Q4D0U0-F1
#
_cell.length_a   1.000
_cell.length_b   1.000
_cell.length_c   1.000
_cell.angle_alpha   90.00
_cell.angle_beta   90.00
_cell.angle_gamma   90.00
#
_symmetry.space_group_name_H-M   'P 1'
#
loop_
_entity.id
_entity.type
_entity.pdbx_description
1 polymer ?
#
loop_
_entity_poly.entity_id
_entity_poly.type
_entity_poly.pdbx_seq_one_letter_code
_entity_poly.pdbx_strand_id
1 'polypeptide(L)' 'MALPAALVRQFDVKSQDGTRIRAWTNDGSGPDVLVTNGLGTNPHAWPTLLQPDSGFRVHGNY' A
#
# COMPACT_ATOMS: atom_id res chain seq x y z
N MET A 1 -21.67 7.25 14.09
CA MET A 1 -21.10 7.29 12.73
C MET A 1 -19.60 7.04 12.89
N ALA A 2 -19.10 5.88 12.46
CA ALA A 2 -17.67 5.59 12.52
C ALA A 2 -16.98 6.33 11.35
N LEU A 3 -15.82 6.94 11.60
CA LEU A 3 -14.97 7.43 10.51
C LEU A 3 -14.61 6.22 9.64
N PRO A 4 -14.61 6.33 8.30
CA PRO A 4 -14.11 5.26 7.46
C PRO A 4 -12.68 4.97 7.91
N ALA A 5 -12.37 3.70 8.17
CA ALA A 5 -11.00 3.28 8.45
C ALA A 5 -10.09 3.86 7.37
N ALA A 6 -8.94 4.42 7.75
CA ALA A 6 -7.98 4.91 6.78
C ALA A 6 -7.73 3.79 5.77
N LEU A 7 -8.01 4.06 4.48
CA LEU A 7 -7.96 3.06 3.40
C LEU A 7 -6.57 2.44 3.21
N VAL A 8 -5.54 3.03 3.83
CA VAL A 8 -4.16 2.67 3.59
C VAL A 8 -3.36 2.78 4.88
N ARG A 9 -2.69 1.70 5.27
CA ARG A 9 -1.74 1.69 6.38
C ARG A 9 -0.33 1.90 5.85
N GLN A 10 0.43 2.78 6.50
CA GLN A 10 1.84 3.02 6.19
C GLN A 10 2.77 2.26 7.14
N PHE A 11 3.92 1.83 6.64
CA PHE A 11 4.97 1.17 7.41
C PHE A 11 6.33 1.36 6.73
N ASP A 12 7.41 1.07 7.46
CA ASP A 12 8.76 1.12 6.90
C ASP A 12 9.25 -0.30 6.59
N VAL A 13 9.85 -0.48 5.42
CA VAL A 13 10.56 -1.71 5.04
C VAL A 13 12.05 -1.45 5.10
N LYS A 14 12.79 -2.34 5.78
CA LYS A 14 14.26 -2.33 5.84
C LYS A 14 14.81 -3.44 4.95
N SER A 15 15.67 -3.06 4.02
CA SER A 15 16.47 -3.99 3.23
C SER A 15 17.77 -4.34 3.96
N GLN A 16 18.38 -5.46 3.57
CA GLN A 16 19.63 -5.97 4.15
C GLN A 16 20.82 -5.01 3.92
N ASP A 17 20.79 -4.26 2.83
CA ASP A 17 21.79 -3.22 2.48
C ASP A 17 21.65 -1.93 3.33
N GLY A 18 20.69 -1.89 4.26
CA GLY A 18 20.41 -0.73 5.10
C GLY A 18 19.40 0.25 4.49
N THR A 19 18.96 0.04 3.24
CA THR A 19 17.94 0.88 2.58
C THR A 19 16.64 0.82 3.37
N ARG A 20 16.00 1.98 3.55
CA ARG A 20 14.70 2.13 4.19
C ARG A 20 13.71 2.75 3.22
N ILE A 21 12.59 2.07 2.99
CA ILE A 21 11.52 2.54 2.11
C ILE A 21 10.27 2.74 2.97
N ARG A 22 9.64 3.91 2.83
CA ARG A 22 8.28 4.12 3.32
C ARG A 22 7.33 3.41 2.36
N ALA A 23 6.53 2.50 2.90
CA ALA A 23 5.59 1.70 2.15
C ALA A 23 4.16 1.93 2.64
N TRP A 24 3.21 1.44 1.87
CA TRP A 24 1.80 1.43 2.17
C TRP A 24 1.16 0.08 1.83
N THR A 25 0.06 -0.26 2.48
CA THR A 25 -0.76 -1.43 2.17
C THR A 25 -2.25 -1.15 2.39
N ASN A 26 -3.10 -1.87 1.65
CA ASN A 26 -4.55 -1.88 1.84
C ASN A 26 -5.01 -2.82 2.98
N ASP A 27 -4.07 -3.53 3.63
CA ASP A 27 -4.35 -4.60 4.61
C ASP A 27 -5.35 -5.65 4.09
N GLY A 28 -5.42 -5.81 2.76
CA GLY A 28 -6.32 -6.73 2.09
C GLY A 28 -5.91 -8.20 2.22
N SER A 29 -6.72 -9.04 1.60
CA SER A 29 -6.49 -10.48 1.49
C SER A 29 -6.42 -10.91 0.03
N GLY A 30 -5.77 -12.04 -0.23
CA GLY A 30 -5.51 -12.54 -1.59
C GLY A 30 -4.00 -12.57 -1.91
N PRO A 31 -3.65 -12.73 -3.20
CA PRO A 31 -2.25 -12.72 -3.63
C PRO A 31 -1.56 -11.38 -3.30
N ASP A 32 -0.28 -11.45 -2.95
CA ASP A 32 0.56 -10.27 -2.75
C ASP A 32 0.87 -9.60 -4.09
N VAL A 33 0.63 -8.29 -4.17
CA VAL A 33 0.96 -7.45 -5.33
C VAL A 33 1.81 -6.28 -4.87
N LEU A 34 2.95 -6.06 -5.54
CA LEU A 34 3.78 -4.88 -5.34
C LEU A 34 3.48 -3.84 -6.43
N VAL A 35 3.05 -2.65 -6.01
CA VAL A 35 2.92 -1.47 -6.87
C VAL A 35 4.21 -0.68 -6.79
N THR A 36 4.99 -0.69 -7.87
CA THR A 36 6.17 0.16 -8.06
C THR A 36 5.78 1.39 -8.87
N ASN A 37 5.50 2.49 -8.20
CA ASN A 37 4.97 3.66 -8.87
C ASN A 37 6.05 4.56 -9.49
N GLY A 38 5.62 5.36 -10.46
CA GLY A 38 6.43 6.46 -10.98
C GLY A 38 6.60 7.59 -9.97
N LEU A 39 7.57 8.46 -10.25
CA LEU A 39 7.89 9.62 -9.41
C LEU A 39 6.65 10.48 -9.12
N GLY A 40 6.46 10.86 -7.86
CA GLY A 40 5.38 11.75 -7.42
C GLY A 40 3.98 11.13 -7.42
N THR A 41 3.85 9.83 -7.67
CA THR A 41 2.54 9.15 -7.70
C THR A 41 2.21 8.60 -6.32
N ASN A 42 1.09 9.03 -5.74
CA ASN A 42 0.64 8.60 -4.42
C ASN A 42 -0.41 7.47 -4.50
N PRO A 43 -0.71 6.74 -3.40
CA PRO A 43 -1.63 5.59 -3.37
C PRO A 43 -3.02 5.85 -3.98
N HIS A 44 -3.51 7.09 -3.97
CA HIS A 44 -4.83 7.44 -4.49
C HIS A 44 -4.91 7.40 -6.02
N ALA A 45 -3.80 7.18 -6.73
CA ALA A 45 -3.82 6.89 -8.16
C ALA A 45 -4.44 5.51 -8.47
N TRP A 46 -4.59 4.63 -7.48
CA TRP A 46 -5.16 3.27 -7.64
C TRP A 46 -6.36 3.03 -6.70
N PRO A 47 -7.46 3.78 -6.82
CA PRO A 47 -8.55 3.80 -5.82
C PRO A 47 -9.23 2.45 -5.59
N THR A 48 -9.25 1.57 -6.60
CA THR A 48 -9.78 0.21 -6.47
C THR A 48 -8.84 -0.71 -5.68
N LEU A 49 -7.53 -0.55 -5.83
CA LEU A 49 -6.53 -1.34 -5.11
C LEU A 49 -6.45 -0.97 -3.63
N LEU A 50 -6.88 0.23 -3.26
CA LEU A 50 -6.92 0.64 -1.86
C LEU A 50 -7.99 -0.11 -1.06
N GLN A 51 -9.01 -0.67 -1.71
CA GLN A 51 -10.06 -1.39 -0.99
C GLN A 51 -9.51 -2.71 -0.42
N PRO A 52 -9.77 -3.02 0.86
CA PRO A 52 -9.35 -4.30 1.46
C PRO A 52 -9.95 -5.53 0.78
N ASP A 53 -11.10 -5.37 0.11
CA ASP A 53 -11.83 -6.40 -0.64
C ASP A 53 -11.53 -6.38 -2.15
N SER A 54 -10.48 -5.66 -2.58
CA SER A 54 -10.02 -5.62 -3.98
C SER A 54 -9.63 -6.97 -4.59
N GLY A 55 -9.58 -8.03 -3.78
CA GLY A 55 -9.11 -9.36 -4.16
C GLY A 55 -7.61 -9.56 -4.05
N PHE A 56 -6.87 -8.51 -3.61
CA PHE A 56 -5.43 -8.53 -3.48
C PHE A 56 -4.98 -7.96 -2.13
N ARG A 57 -3.85 -8.48 -1.64
CA ARG A 57 -3.05 -7.81 -0.62
C ARG A 57 -2.02 -6.94 -1.32
N VAL A 58 -2.19 -5.63 -1.26
CA VAL A 58 -1.38 -4.68 -2.02
C VAL A 58 -0.30 -4.08 -1.13
N HIS A 59 0.91 -3.96 -1.65
CA HIS A 59 2.01 -3.20 -1.07
C HIS A 59 2.50 -2.20 -2.10
N GLY A 60 2.80 -0.97 -1.71
CA GLY A 60 3.43 -0.02 -2.62
C GLY A 60 4.45 0.86 -1.92
N ASN A 61 5.39 1.40 -2.69
CA ASN A 61 6.30 2.41 -2.17
C ASN A 61 5.59 3.77 -2.09
N TYR A 62 6.10 4.64 -1.22
CA TYR A 62 5.87 6.09 -1.31
C TYR A 62 6.89 6.75 -2.24
#